data_AF-A0A1A2ZGM7-F1
#
_entry.id   AF-A0A1A2ZGM7-F1
#
_cell.length_a   1.000
_cell.length_b   1.000
_cell.length_c   1.000
_cell.angle_alpha   90.00
_cell.angle_beta   90.00
_cell.angle_gamma   90.00
#
_symmetry.space_group_name_H-M   'P 1'
#
loop_
_entity.id
_entity.type
_entity.pdbx_description
1 polymer ?
#
loop_
_entity_poly.entity_id
_entity_poly.type
_entity_poly.pdbx_seq_one_letter_code
_entity_poly.pdbx_strand_id
1 'polypeptide(L)'
;MSTTTAGIIFLAVLVAALVVVHVPFGDYMYRVYTSDKDSYVERVIYRAIGVDSRSEQTWGAYARSVLAFSSISILFLFAFQLVQGKLPLHLHDPATQMTPGLAWNTAVSFVTNTNWQAYSGESTQGHLVQMAGLAVQNFVSAAVGMAVAIALVRGFARKRTGDLGNFWVDLVRTVLRILLPISIVAAILLIAGGAIQNFHLHDQAVTTLGGAQQTITGGPVASQEAIKELGTNGGGFYNANSAHPFENPTTWANWLEIFLLLVISFSLPRTFGRMVGSTKQGYAIASVMATLYAISVSFMMWFQLQHHGTVPTAVGAAMEGVEQRFGVADSAVFADSTTLTSTGAVDSFHDSYTSLGGMITMFNMQLGEVAPGGTGSGLYGMLILAVITVFVAGLMVGRTPEYLGKKINPREIKLAASYFLVTPLIVLTGTAIAMALPGERAGMLNTGPHGLSEVLYAFTSAANNNGSAFAGISVNTNWYNTALGLAMVFGRFLPMVLVLALAGSLARQGHTPESVGTLPTHRPQFVGMVAGVTVILVALTFLPMLALGPLAEGIH
;
A
#
# COMPACT_ATOMS: atom_id res chain seq x y z
N MET A 1 -9.07 20.10 -26.36
CA MET A 1 -9.52 18.96 -25.53
C MET A 1 -9.84 19.52 -24.15
N SER A 2 -11.01 19.24 -23.55
CA SER A 2 -11.27 19.69 -22.18
C SER A 2 -10.40 18.92 -21.18
N THR A 3 -10.18 19.48 -19.99
CA THR A 3 -9.45 18.82 -18.89
C THR A 3 -10.06 17.47 -18.53
N THR A 4 -11.39 17.39 -18.50
CA THR A 4 -12.13 16.14 -18.27
C THR A 4 -11.85 15.09 -19.35
N THR A 5 -11.89 15.47 -20.63
CA THR A 5 -11.58 14.51 -21.72
C THR A 5 -10.13 14.03 -21.66
N ALA A 6 -9.20 14.92 -21.30
CA ALA A 6 -7.79 14.56 -21.10
C ALA A 6 -7.64 13.50 -20.00
N GLY A 7 -8.25 13.73 -18.83
CA GLY A 7 -8.21 12.79 -17.70
C GLY A 7 -8.85 11.43 -18.03
N ILE A 8 -9.96 11.42 -18.78
CA ILE A 8 -10.57 10.15 -19.22
C ILE A 8 -9.64 9.38 -20.16
N ILE A 9 -9.00 10.06 -21.12
CA ILE A 9 -8.05 9.40 -22.03
C ILE A 9 -6.83 8.88 -21.26
N PHE A 10 -6.31 9.67 -20.31
CA PHE A 10 -5.21 9.27 -19.43
C PHE A 10 -5.53 7.97 -18.69
N LEU A 11 -6.69 7.91 -18.03
CA LEU A 11 -7.16 6.73 -17.31
C LEU A 11 -7.42 5.54 -18.26
N ALA A 12 -8.00 5.79 -19.44
CA ALA A 12 -8.26 4.72 -20.41
C ALA A 12 -6.98 4.08 -20.93
N VAL A 13 -5.94 4.87 -21.20
CA VAL A 13 -4.62 4.37 -21.62
C VAL A 13 -3.94 3.60 -20.49
N LEU A 14 -4.05 4.08 -19.25
CA LEU A 14 -3.57 3.38 -18.05
C LEU A 14 -4.23 1.99 -17.90
N VAL A 15 -5.57 1.94 -17.96
CA VAL A 15 -6.33 0.69 -17.85
C VAL A 15 -5.95 -0.27 -19.00
N ALA A 16 -5.81 0.23 -20.23
CA ALA A 16 -5.39 -0.59 -21.35
C ALA A 16 -3.99 -1.21 -21.13
N ALA A 17 -3.03 -0.44 -20.63
CA ALA A 17 -1.69 -0.92 -20.31
C ALA A 17 -1.73 -2.02 -19.22
N LEU A 18 -2.50 -1.82 -18.15
CA LEU A 18 -2.67 -2.81 -17.07
C LEU A 18 -3.29 -4.11 -17.60
N VAL A 19 -4.31 -4.03 -18.45
CA VAL A 19 -4.96 -5.20 -19.07
C VAL A 19 -3.98 -5.98 -19.95
N VAL A 20 -3.16 -5.28 -20.74
CA VAL A 20 -2.15 -5.91 -21.60
C VAL A 20 -1.08 -6.63 -20.77
N VAL A 21 -0.65 -6.04 -19.66
CA VAL A 21 0.45 -6.57 -18.82
C VAL A 21 -0.03 -7.67 -17.85
N HIS A 22 -1.30 -7.66 -17.45
CA HIS A 22 -1.89 -8.59 -16.47
C HIS A 22 -1.50 -10.06 -16.70
N VAL A 23 -1.67 -10.55 -17.94
CA VAL A 23 -1.39 -11.94 -18.30
C VAL A 23 0.11 -12.24 -18.34
N PRO A 24 0.94 -11.56 -19.16
CA PRO A 24 2.35 -11.90 -19.27
C PRO A 24 3.11 -11.73 -17.94
N PHE A 25 2.81 -10.67 -17.18
CA PHE A 25 3.48 -10.42 -15.91
C PHE A 25 3.00 -11.35 -14.80
N GLY A 26 1.70 -11.61 -14.71
CA GLY A 26 1.19 -12.61 -13.77
C GLY A 26 1.69 -14.03 -14.07
N ASP A 27 1.82 -14.42 -15.34
CA ASP A 27 2.43 -15.69 -15.72
C ASP A 27 3.94 -15.72 -15.41
N TYR A 28 4.63 -14.58 -15.50
CA TYR A 28 6.02 -14.46 -15.09
C TYR A 28 6.19 -14.65 -13.59
N MET A 29 5.41 -13.95 -12.76
CA MET A 29 5.43 -14.11 -11.31
C MET A 29 5.09 -15.56 -10.90
N TYR A 30 4.10 -16.18 -11.55
CA TYR A 30 3.82 -17.61 -11.38
C TYR A 30 5.07 -18.48 -11.59
N ARG A 31 5.82 -18.27 -12.69
CA ARG A 31 7.07 -19.00 -12.95
C ARG A 31 8.15 -18.72 -11.91
N VAL A 32 8.25 -17.49 -11.41
CA VAL A 32 9.21 -17.13 -10.34
C VAL A 32 8.94 -17.92 -9.06
N TYR A 33 7.70 -17.97 -8.59
CA TYR A 33 7.33 -18.62 -7.33
C TYR A 33 7.18 -20.15 -7.40
N THR A 34 7.15 -20.72 -8.61
CA THR A 34 7.08 -22.18 -8.84
C THR A 34 8.36 -22.78 -9.42
N SER A 35 9.39 -21.97 -9.66
CA SER A 35 10.67 -22.44 -10.20
C SER A 35 11.41 -23.35 -9.20
N ASP A 36 11.84 -24.52 -9.65
CA ASP A 36 12.76 -25.38 -8.87
C ASP A 36 14.24 -25.05 -9.11
N LYS A 37 14.51 -24.05 -9.96
CA LYS A 37 15.88 -23.62 -10.31
C LYS A 37 16.23 -22.32 -9.59
N ASP A 38 17.43 -22.31 -9.01
CA ASP A 38 18.04 -21.13 -8.40
C ASP A 38 19.11 -20.57 -9.31
N SER A 39 19.15 -19.24 -9.42
CA SER A 39 20.22 -18.55 -10.14
C SER A 39 21.56 -18.68 -9.38
N TYR A 40 22.68 -18.32 -10.02
CA TYR A 40 23.97 -18.30 -9.31
C TYR A 40 23.95 -17.33 -8.13
N VAL A 41 23.41 -16.12 -8.32
CA VAL A 41 23.33 -15.09 -7.27
C VAL A 41 22.45 -15.56 -6.11
N GLU A 42 21.31 -16.17 -6.38
CA GLU A 42 20.45 -16.74 -5.34
C GLU A 42 21.16 -17.80 -4.50
N ARG A 43 21.90 -18.72 -5.14
CA ARG A 43 22.66 -19.76 -4.42
C ARG A 43 23.74 -19.16 -3.51
N VAL A 44 24.40 -18.09 -3.95
CA VAL A 44 25.38 -17.36 -3.12
C VAL A 44 24.69 -16.74 -1.91
N ILE A 45 23.55 -16.08 -2.10
CA ILE A 45 22.77 -15.48 -1.00
C ILE A 45 22.31 -16.55 -0.02
N TYR A 46 21.67 -17.62 -0.51
CA TYR A 46 21.19 -18.72 0.34
C TYR A 46 22.32 -19.35 1.15
N ARG A 47 23.50 -19.55 0.55
CA ARG A 47 24.67 -20.04 1.27
C ARG A 47 25.16 -19.05 2.33
N ALA A 48 25.14 -17.75 2.06
CA ALA A 48 25.57 -16.72 3.01
C ALA A 48 24.62 -16.61 4.21
N ILE A 49 23.31 -16.73 4.00
CA ILE A 49 22.31 -16.69 5.08
C ILE A 49 22.03 -18.06 5.71
N GLY A 50 22.68 -19.12 5.25
CA GLY A 50 22.51 -20.49 5.77
C GLY A 50 21.14 -21.13 5.46
N VAL A 51 20.49 -20.70 4.36
CA VAL A 51 19.18 -21.22 3.94
C VAL A 51 19.37 -22.38 2.96
N ASP A 52 18.76 -23.51 3.28
CA ASP A 52 18.53 -24.55 2.28
C ASP A 52 17.28 -24.21 1.46
N SER A 53 17.50 -23.81 0.20
CA SER A 53 16.44 -23.46 -0.77
C SER A 53 15.48 -24.61 -1.11
N ARG A 54 15.79 -25.85 -0.72
CA ARG A 54 14.92 -27.02 -0.92
C ARG A 54 14.13 -27.39 0.33
N SER A 55 14.45 -26.80 1.48
CA SER A 55 13.68 -27.00 2.71
C SER A 55 12.35 -26.24 2.66
N GLU A 56 11.27 -26.90 3.09
CA GLU A 56 9.97 -26.25 3.24
C GLU A 56 9.69 -25.92 4.72
N GLN A 57 8.81 -24.94 4.92
CA GLN A 57 8.43 -24.43 6.22
C GLN A 57 6.93 -24.64 6.46
N THR A 58 6.59 -25.08 7.66
CA THR A 58 5.22 -25.00 8.17
C THR A 58 4.81 -23.54 8.37
N TRP A 59 3.50 -23.28 8.43
CA TRP A 59 2.99 -21.91 8.64
C TRP A 59 3.60 -21.18 9.84
N GLY A 60 3.83 -21.89 10.95
CA GLY A 60 4.42 -21.31 12.15
C GLY A 60 5.90 -20.97 11.98
N ALA A 61 6.66 -21.80 11.25
CA ALA A 61 8.06 -21.51 10.92
C ALA A 61 8.18 -20.35 9.92
N TYR A 62 7.27 -20.30 8.95
CA TYR A 62 7.17 -19.20 7.98
C TYR A 62 6.86 -17.88 8.70
N ALA A 63 5.86 -17.87 9.59
CA ALA A 63 5.49 -16.69 10.38
C ALA A 63 6.64 -16.21 11.27
N ARG A 64 7.36 -17.12 11.95
CA ARG A 64 8.56 -16.76 12.72
C ARG A 64 9.65 -16.15 11.84
N SER A 65 9.84 -16.64 10.62
CA SER A 65 10.83 -16.09 9.69
C SER A 65 10.47 -14.67 9.27
N VAL A 66 9.20 -14.42 8.92
CA VAL A 66 8.67 -13.08 8.61
C VAL A 66 8.87 -12.13 9.79
N LEU A 67 8.45 -12.54 10.99
CA LEU A 67 8.53 -11.70 12.19
C LEU A 67 9.99 -11.42 12.58
N ALA A 68 10.87 -12.43 12.58
CA ALA A 68 12.27 -12.26 12.92
C ALA A 68 12.98 -11.32 11.93
N PHE A 69 12.77 -11.52 10.63
CA PHE A 69 13.33 -10.66 9.59
C PHE A 69 12.88 -9.21 9.76
N SER A 70 11.59 -9.01 10.02
CA SER A 70 11.00 -7.67 10.19
C SER A 70 11.47 -7.00 11.48
N SER A 71 11.53 -7.72 12.60
CA SER A 71 12.05 -7.18 13.87
C SER A 71 13.51 -6.76 13.76
N ILE A 72 14.37 -7.57 13.11
CA ILE A 72 15.77 -7.21 12.87
C ILE A 72 15.86 -5.97 11.97
N SER A 73 15.01 -5.88 10.94
CA SER A 73 14.95 -4.72 10.05
C SER A 73 14.55 -3.44 10.78
N ILE A 74 13.57 -3.50 11.68
CA ILE A 74 13.17 -2.35 12.52
C ILE A 74 14.34 -1.93 13.42
N LEU A 75 14.96 -2.86 14.12
CA LEU A 75 16.08 -2.55 15.03
C LEU A 75 17.28 -1.96 14.28
N PHE A 76 17.60 -2.52 13.10
CA PHE A 76 18.66 -2.00 12.25
C PHE A 76 18.35 -0.57 11.79
N LEU A 77 17.17 -0.34 11.20
CA LEU A 77 16.81 0.97 10.67
C LEU A 77 16.65 2.04 11.78
N PHE A 78 16.14 1.64 12.94
CA PHE A 78 16.09 2.49 14.14
C PHE A 78 17.48 2.95 14.56
N ALA A 79 18.43 2.02 14.73
CA ALA A 79 19.80 2.35 15.11
C ALA A 79 20.52 3.17 14.02
N PHE A 80 20.32 2.81 12.74
CA PHE A 80 20.95 3.46 11.61
C PHE A 80 20.58 4.94 11.49
N GLN A 81 19.30 5.27 11.71
CA GLN A 81 18.83 6.65 11.74
C GLN A 81 19.39 7.46 12.91
N LEU A 82 19.54 6.85 14.10
CA LEU A 82 20.07 7.55 15.28
C LEU A 82 21.56 7.87 15.17
N VAL A 83 22.33 7.06 14.44
CA VAL A 83 23.75 7.30 14.21
C VAL A 83 24.03 8.09 12.93
N GLN A 84 23.00 8.52 12.22
CA GLN A 84 23.13 9.08 10.86
C GLN A 84 24.08 10.26 10.77
N GLY A 85 24.12 11.13 11.79
CA GLY A 85 25.01 12.30 11.82
C GLY A 85 26.51 11.96 11.88
N LYS A 86 26.87 10.68 12.02
CA LYS A 86 28.27 10.21 12.02
C LYS A 86 28.65 9.44 10.75
N LEU A 87 27.69 9.24 9.84
CA LEU A 87 27.87 8.45 8.63
C LEU A 87 28.25 9.34 7.44
N PRO A 88 28.87 8.78 6.38
CA PRO A 88 29.07 9.54 5.16
C PRO A 88 27.72 9.93 4.55
N LEU A 89 27.70 11.05 3.84
CA LEU A 89 26.48 11.61 3.24
C LEU A 89 25.36 11.94 4.26
N HIS A 90 25.75 12.37 5.47
CA HIS A 90 24.82 12.98 6.42
C HIS A 90 24.58 14.44 6.06
N LEU A 91 23.40 14.96 6.42
CA LEU A 91 23.13 16.40 6.37
C LEU A 91 23.93 17.11 7.46
N HIS A 92 24.68 18.15 7.12
CA HIS A 92 25.49 18.90 8.08
C HIS A 92 24.63 19.71 9.06
N ASP A 93 23.59 20.36 8.57
CA ASP A 93 22.70 21.23 9.35
C ASP A 93 21.22 20.82 9.13
N PRO A 94 20.76 19.69 9.69
CA PRO A 94 19.37 19.26 9.55
C PRO A 94 18.44 20.19 10.35
N ALA A 95 17.35 20.64 9.72
CA ALA A 95 16.34 21.48 10.40
C ALA A 95 15.57 20.68 11.47
N THR A 96 15.36 19.38 11.25
CA THR A 96 14.73 18.48 12.21
C THR A 96 15.74 17.43 12.66
N GLN A 97 16.07 17.43 13.94
CA GLN A 97 16.94 16.40 14.50
C GLN A 97 16.20 15.06 14.61
N MET A 98 16.90 13.97 14.28
CA MET A 98 16.38 12.61 14.43
C MET A 98 16.31 12.21 15.92
N THR A 99 15.12 12.28 16.50
CA THR A 99 14.87 11.84 17.88
C THR A 99 14.57 10.33 17.94
N PRO A 100 14.71 9.67 19.10
CA PRO A 100 14.32 8.26 19.25
C PRO A 100 12.84 7.99 18.91
N GLY A 101 11.93 8.89 19.23
CA GLY A 101 10.51 8.75 18.88
C GLY A 101 10.30 8.74 17.36
N LEU A 102 10.91 9.70 16.66
CA LEU A 102 10.83 9.80 15.21
C LEU A 102 11.54 8.64 14.50
N ALA A 103 12.71 8.22 15.00
CA ALA A 103 13.45 7.08 14.48
C ALA A 103 12.66 5.77 14.62
N TRP A 104 11.97 5.58 15.76
CA TRP A 104 11.08 4.43 15.98
C TRP A 104 9.94 4.43 14.96
N ASN A 105 9.22 5.55 14.87
CA ASN A 105 8.09 5.68 13.97
C ASN A 105 8.51 5.41 12.52
N THR A 106 9.59 6.06 12.07
CA THR A 106 10.11 5.91 10.70
C THR A 106 10.62 4.49 10.44
N ALA A 107 11.32 3.86 11.39
CA ALA A 107 11.80 2.49 11.21
C ALA A 107 10.64 1.49 11.07
N VAL A 108 9.63 1.60 11.94
CA VAL A 108 8.41 0.81 11.84
C VAL A 108 7.70 1.07 10.52
N SER A 109 7.54 2.33 10.17
CA SER A 109 6.83 2.81 9.01
C SER A 109 7.33 2.16 7.72
N PHE A 110 8.65 2.18 7.48
CA PHE A 110 9.24 1.58 6.29
C PHE A 110 9.23 0.04 6.31
N VAL A 111 9.47 -0.59 7.47
CA VAL A 111 9.46 -2.07 7.56
C VAL A 111 8.04 -2.64 7.43
N THR A 112 7.03 -1.88 7.86
CA THR A 112 5.61 -2.25 7.73
C THR A 112 5.04 -1.95 6.35
N ASN A 113 5.85 -1.44 5.42
CA ASN A 113 5.41 -1.06 4.07
C ASN A 113 4.37 0.06 4.08
N THR A 114 4.43 0.94 5.08
CA THR A 114 3.52 2.08 5.24
C THR A 114 4.18 3.35 4.76
N ASN A 115 5.44 3.57 5.14
CA ASN A 115 6.20 4.79 4.86
C ASN A 115 5.48 6.11 5.20
N TRP A 116 4.66 6.09 6.25
CA TRP A 116 4.27 7.27 7.02
C TRP A 116 5.49 8.14 7.33
N GLN A 117 5.33 9.45 7.11
CA GLN A 117 6.37 10.46 7.31
C GLN A 117 5.86 11.53 8.28
N ALA A 118 6.45 11.58 9.47
CA ALA A 118 6.31 12.69 10.42
C ALA A 118 7.49 13.67 10.33
N TYR A 119 8.12 13.76 9.15
CA TYR A 119 9.33 14.53 8.91
C TYR A 119 9.39 15.00 7.45
N SER A 120 10.16 16.06 7.20
CA SER A 120 10.56 16.46 5.84
C SER A 120 11.89 15.79 5.49
N GLY A 121 11.93 15.03 4.39
CA GLY A 121 13.06 14.18 4.05
C GLY A 121 14.35 14.95 3.80
N GLU A 122 14.27 16.06 3.05
CA GLU A 122 15.39 16.94 2.73
C GLU A 122 16.01 17.62 3.95
N SER A 123 15.23 17.83 5.02
CA SER A 123 15.70 18.56 6.19
C SER A 123 15.97 17.66 7.41
N THR A 124 15.81 16.35 7.27
CA THR A 124 15.87 15.38 8.39
C THR A 124 16.81 14.21 8.12
N GLN A 125 16.80 13.65 6.90
CA GLN A 125 17.47 12.38 6.60
C GLN A 125 18.73 12.58 5.74
N GLY A 126 19.84 11.96 6.15
CA GLY A 126 21.03 11.84 5.31
C GLY A 126 20.79 10.95 4.09
N HIS A 127 21.49 11.23 2.98
CA HIS A 127 21.34 10.48 1.73
C HIS A 127 21.73 9.01 1.87
N LEU A 128 22.67 8.68 2.75
CA LEU A 128 23.01 7.29 3.02
C LEU A 128 21.86 6.55 3.72
N VAL A 129 21.13 7.20 4.63
CA VAL A 129 19.98 6.59 5.31
C VAL A 129 18.83 6.39 4.32
N GLN A 130 18.54 7.40 3.49
CA GLN A 130 17.57 7.28 2.39
C GLN A 130 17.91 6.09 1.48
N MET A 131 19.15 6.03 0.97
CA MET A 131 19.58 5.01 -0.01
C MET A 131 19.75 3.60 0.59
N ALA A 132 20.48 3.46 1.70
CA ALA A 132 20.88 2.16 2.23
C ALA A 132 19.98 1.66 3.38
N GLY A 133 19.07 2.50 3.87
CA GLY A 133 18.10 2.17 4.89
C GLY A 133 16.69 2.13 4.31
N LEU A 134 16.16 3.29 3.97
CA LEU A 134 14.78 3.49 3.56
C LEU A 134 14.46 2.79 2.22
N ALA A 135 15.25 3.02 1.17
CA ALA A 135 15.06 2.37 -0.12
C ALA A 135 15.27 0.83 -0.04
N VAL A 136 16.20 0.35 0.81
CA VAL A 136 16.36 -1.10 1.05
C VAL A 136 15.09 -1.68 1.68
N GLN A 137 14.51 -0.99 2.66
CA GLN A 137 13.24 -1.41 3.24
C GLN A 137 12.13 -1.44 2.20
N ASN A 138 12.03 -0.45 1.30
CA ASN A 138 11.03 -0.44 0.23
C ASN A 138 11.03 -1.71 -0.64
N PHE A 139 12.20 -2.32 -0.86
CA PHE A 139 12.29 -3.61 -1.56
C PHE A 139 11.82 -4.77 -0.68
N VAL A 140 12.32 -4.86 0.55
CA VAL A 140 12.11 -6.04 1.39
C VAL A 140 10.74 -6.06 2.06
N SER A 141 10.15 -4.92 2.39
CA SER A 141 8.79 -4.80 2.94
C SER A 141 7.74 -5.23 1.90
N ALA A 142 7.92 -4.82 0.64
CA ALA A 142 7.10 -5.24 -0.49
C ALA A 142 7.26 -6.75 -0.75
N ALA A 143 8.50 -7.24 -0.73
CA ALA A 143 8.78 -8.66 -0.92
C ALA A 143 8.20 -9.54 0.20
N VAL A 144 8.20 -9.07 1.46
CA VAL A 144 7.51 -9.74 2.57
C VAL A 144 6.00 -9.84 2.31
N GLY A 145 5.38 -8.74 1.85
CA GLY A 145 3.96 -8.72 1.49
C GLY A 145 3.60 -9.75 0.42
N MET A 146 4.36 -9.78 -0.68
CA MET A 146 4.18 -10.77 -1.75
C MET A 146 4.44 -12.20 -1.26
N ALA A 147 5.47 -12.42 -0.45
CA ALA A 147 5.79 -13.75 0.09
C ALA A 147 4.64 -14.30 0.96
N VAL A 148 4.01 -13.47 1.80
CA VAL A 148 2.84 -13.88 2.60
C VAL A 148 1.63 -14.17 1.70
N ALA A 149 1.40 -13.35 0.67
CA ALA A 149 0.33 -13.61 -0.29
C ALA A 149 0.51 -14.95 -1.01
N ILE A 150 1.73 -15.23 -1.48
CA ILE A 150 2.08 -16.49 -2.14
C ILE A 150 1.94 -17.69 -1.19
N ALA A 151 2.32 -17.56 0.08
CA ALA A 151 2.09 -18.59 1.09
C ALA A 151 0.59 -18.88 1.28
N LEU A 152 -0.28 -17.86 1.28
CA LEU A 152 -1.73 -18.05 1.29
C LEU A 152 -2.25 -18.76 0.04
N VAL A 153 -1.79 -18.35 -1.14
CA VAL A 153 -2.14 -19.01 -2.41
C VAL A 153 -1.73 -20.49 -2.40
N ARG A 154 -0.53 -20.81 -1.88
CA ARG A 154 -0.10 -22.20 -1.67
C ARG A 154 -1.01 -22.94 -0.69
N GLY A 155 -1.51 -22.26 0.34
CA GLY A 155 -2.52 -22.81 1.26
C GLY A 155 -3.79 -23.28 0.56
N PHE A 156 -4.27 -22.53 -0.44
CA PHE A 156 -5.39 -22.95 -1.27
C PHE A 156 -5.04 -24.08 -2.25
N ALA A 157 -3.88 -23.97 -2.92
CA ALA A 157 -3.48 -24.91 -3.97
C ALA A 157 -3.06 -26.30 -3.45
N ARG A 158 -2.34 -26.35 -2.32
CA ARG A 158 -1.78 -27.59 -1.76
C ARG A 158 -2.84 -28.44 -1.08
N LYS A 159 -2.56 -29.75 -0.94
CA LYS A 159 -3.49 -30.73 -0.37
C LYS A 159 -2.75 -31.61 0.64
N ARG A 160 -3.35 -31.81 1.81
CA ARG A 160 -2.85 -32.74 2.86
C ARG A 160 -1.38 -32.53 3.24
N THR A 161 -0.96 -31.27 3.41
CA THR A 161 0.39 -30.92 3.89
C THR A 161 0.36 -29.81 4.93
N GLY A 162 1.38 -29.76 5.78
CA GLY A 162 1.61 -28.64 6.70
C GLY A 162 2.47 -27.52 6.12
N ASP A 163 3.08 -27.75 4.95
CA ASP A 163 4.14 -26.92 4.41
C ASP A 163 3.64 -25.87 3.41
N LEU A 164 4.22 -24.67 3.45
CA LEU A 164 3.84 -23.51 2.66
C LEU A 164 4.97 -22.97 1.76
N GLY A 165 6.05 -23.75 1.59
CA GLY A 165 7.27 -23.31 0.89
C GLY A 165 8.27 -22.66 1.84
N ASN A 166 9.08 -21.71 1.37
CA ASN A 166 10.19 -21.16 2.14
C ASN A 166 10.24 -19.63 2.03
N PHE A 167 10.05 -18.94 3.16
CA PHE A 167 10.01 -17.49 3.23
C PHE A 167 11.26 -16.84 2.61
N TRP A 168 12.45 -17.36 2.90
CA TRP A 168 13.70 -16.78 2.44
C TRP A 168 13.87 -16.89 0.92
N VAL A 169 13.40 -18.00 0.34
CA VAL A 169 13.40 -18.20 -1.12
C VAL A 169 12.42 -17.24 -1.78
N ASP A 170 11.21 -17.10 -1.22
CA ASP A 170 10.20 -16.19 -1.75
C ASP A 170 10.66 -14.73 -1.65
N LEU A 171 11.26 -14.32 -0.52
CA LEU A 171 11.82 -13.00 -0.31
C LEU A 171 12.89 -12.67 -1.36
N VAL A 172 13.92 -13.52 -1.47
CA VAL A 172 15.06 -13.28 -2.37
C VAL A 172 14.62 -13.28 -3.84
N ARG A 173 13.76 -14.21 -4.25
CA ARG A 173 13.27 -14.26 -5.64
C ARG A 173 12.39 -13.07 -5.98
N THR A 174 11.58 -12.60 -5.03
CA THR A 174 10.75 -11.41 -5.24
C THR A 174 11.63 -10.19 -5.46
N VAL A 175 12.62 -9.96 -4.61
CA VAL A 175 13.55 -8.83 -4.75
C VAL A 175 14.34 -8.93 -6.05
N LEU A 176 15.02 -10.07 -6.30
CA LEU A 176 15.98 -10.17 -7.41
C LEU A 176 15.33 -10.35 -8.79
N ARG A 177 14.21 -11.08 -8.88
CA ARG A 177 13.61 -11.42 -10.17
C ARG A 177 12.45 -10.50 -10.54
N ILE A 178 11.79 -9.86 -9.57
CA ILE A 178 10.60 -9.03 -9.83
C ILE A 178 10.91 -7.57 -9.58
N LEU A 179 11.18 -7.19 -8.33
CA LEU A 179 11.23 -5.78 -7.94
C LEU A 179 12.46 -5.08 -8.52
N LEU A 180 13.66 -5.60 -8.27
CA LEU A 180 14.91 -4.94 -8.67
C LEU A 180 15.02 -4.69 -10.19
N PRO A 181 14.73 -5.66 -11.08
CA PRO A 181 14.82 -5.42 -12.52
C PRO A 181 13.83 -4.36 -13.02
N ILE A 182 12.59 -4.38 -12.49
CA ILE A 182 11.56 -3.43 -12.90
C ILE A 182 11.89 -2.02 -12.35
N SER A 183 12.31 -1.92 -11.09
CA SER A 183 12.72 -0.64 -10.50
C SER A 183 13.92 -0.01 -11.20
N ILE A 184 14.89 -0.79 -11.69
CA ILE A 184 16.00 -0.25 -12.49
C ILE A 184 15.49 0.38 -13.79
N VAL A 185 14.60 -0.31 -14.51
CA VAL A 185 14.02 0.23 -15.75
C VAL A 185 13.18 1.47 -15.47
N ALA A 186 12.32 1.42 -14.45
CA ALA A 186 11.48 2.54 -14.04
C ALA A 186 12.32 3.76 -13.62
N ALA A 187 13.38 3.57 -12.82
CA ALA A 187 14.27 4.66 -12.41
C ALA A 187 14.94 5.33 -13.61
N ILE A 188 15.38 4.57 -14.61
CA ILE A 188 15.95 5.12 -15.85
C ILE A 188 14.91 5.94 -16.62
N LEU A 189 13.67 5.46 -16.70
CA LEU A 189 12.58 6.20 -17.33
C LEU A 189 12.25 7.48 -16.57
N LEU A 190 12.19 7.45 -15.24
CA LEU A 190 11.98 8.65 -14.41
C LEU A 190 13.10 9.68 -14.59
N ILE A 191 14.36 9.24 -14.65
CA ILE A 191 15.51 10.11 -14.97
C ILE A 191 15.33 10.74 -16.36
N ALA A 192 14.91 9.97 -17.35
CA ALA A 192 14.61 10.49 -18.69
C ALA A 192 13.45 11.50 -18.68
N GLY A 193 12.52 11.39 -17.71
CA GLY A 193 11.46 12.37 -17.45
C GLY A 193 11.92 13.62 -16.71
N GLY A 194 13.11 13.62 -16.12
CA GLY A 194 13.68 14.75 -15.38
C GLY A 194 13.82 14.53 -13.87
N ALA A 195 13.50 13.34 -13.36
CA ALA A 195 13.74 13.01 -11.96
C ALA A 195 15.24 12.97 -11.68
N ILE A 196 15.66 13.40 -10.49
CA ILE A 196 17.08 13.51 -10.18
C ILE A 196 17.65 12.18 -9.68
N GLN A 197 18.95 11.96 -9.91
CA GLN A 197 19.69 10.83 -9.31
C GLN A 197 21.16 11.23 -9.15
N ASN A 198 21.52 11.77 -7.97
CA ASN A 198 22.88 12.22 -7.67
C ASN A 198 23.19 12.10 -6.15
N PHE A 199 24.35 12.59 -5.72
CA PHE A 199 24.77 12.59 -4.31
C PHE A 199 25.08 14.00 -3.76
N HIS A 200 24.54 15.06 -4.37
CA HIS A 200 24.73 16.43 -3.89
C HIS A 200 23.85 16.67 -2.66
N LEU A 201 24.42 16.92 -1.49
CA LEU A 201 23.66 17.01 -0.23
C LEU A 201 22.85 18.30 -0.15
N HIS A 202 23.53 19.46 -0.06
CA HIS A 202 22.92 20.79 -0.11
C HIS A 202 23.88 21.81 -0.75
N ASP A 203 24.70 21.34 -1.68
CA ASP A 203 25.91 22.05 -2.09
C ASP A 203 25.63 23.03 -3.24
N GLN A 204 24.41 23.00 -3.79
CA GLN A 204 24.00 23.80 -4.95
C GLN A 204 23.18 25.01 -4.49
N ALA A 205 23.86 26.12 -4.20
CA ALA A 205 23.21 27.41 -4.02
C ALA A 205 23.05 28.12 -5.38
N VAL A 206 21.84 28.53 -5.70
CA VAL A 206 21.53 29.33 -6.89
C VAL A 206 21.07 30.72 -6.48
N THR A 207 21.57 31.73 -7.19
CA THR A 207 21.03 33.08 -7.09
C THR A 207 19.83 33.18 -8.03
N THR A 208 18.65 33.39 -7.47
CA THR A 208 17.42 33.50 -8.26
C THR A 208 17.43 34.79 -9.09
N LEU A 209 16.55 34.87 -10.09
CA LEU A 209 16.40 36.08 -10.91
C LEU A 209 16.05 37.33 -10.08
N GLY A 210 15.45 37.16 -8.89
CA GLY A 210 15.15 38.23 -7.93
C GLY A 210 16.31 38.55 -6.97
N GLY A 211 17.46 37.89 -7.11
CA GLY A 211 18.65 38.11 -6.27
C GLY A 211 18.69 37.35 -4.95
N ALA A 212 17.64 36.58 -4.61
CA ALA A 212 17.63 35.73 -3.42
C ALA A 212 18.51 34.49 -3.62
N GLN A 213 19.13 33.98 -2.56
CA GLN A 213 19.80 32.67 -2.58
C GLN A 213 18.78 31.58 -2.30
N GLN A 214 18.84 30.50 -3.09
CA GLN A 214 18.08 29.28 -2.86
C GLN A 214 19.01 28.09 -2.93
N THR A 215 18.93 27.21 -1.94
CA THR A 215 19.64 25.92 -1.97
C THR A 215 18.78 24.89 -2.69
N ILE A 216 19.34 24.24 -3.71
CA ILE A 216 18.72 23.13 -4.41
C ILE A 216 19.17 21.84 -3.75
N THR A 217 18.19 21.08 -3.29
CA THR A 217 18.40 19.77 -2.68
C THR A 217 18.73 18.75 -3.78
N GLY A 218 19.75 17.91 -3.56
CA GLY A 218 20.04 16.79 -4.46
C GLY A 218 19.56 15.46 -3.88
N GLY A 219 20.09 14.35 -4.39
CA GLY A 219 19.85 13.02 -3.81
C GLY A 219 19.60 11.90 -4.82
N PRO A 220 19.69 10.63 -4.37
CA PRO A 220 19.43 9.45 -5.18
C PRO A 220 17.92 9.16 -5.33
N VAL A 221 17.18 10.14 -5.84
CA VAL A 221 15.71 10.19 -5.81
C VAL A 221 15.06 9.16 -6.72
N ALA A 222 15.38 9.15 -8.02
CA ALA A 222 14.70 8.30 -9.00
C ALA A 222 14.78 6.79 -8.67
N SER A 223 15.88 6.36 -8.05
CA SER A 223 16.04 4.97 -7.60
C SER A 223 15.10 4.60 -6.45
N GLN A 224 14.84 5.53 -5.54
CA GLN A 224 13.90 5.35 -4.43
C GLN A 224 12.46 5.49 -4.93
N GLU A 225 12.21 6.46 -5.82
CA GLU A 225 10.91 6.69 -6.48
C GLU A 225 10.39 5.42 -7.16
N ALA A 226 11.22 4.80 -8.00
CA ALA A 226 10.83 3.62 -8.74
C ALA A 226 10.38 2.45 -7.86
N ILE A 227 11.04 2.22 -6.71
CA ILE A 227 10.63 1.15 -5.78
C ILE A 227 9.53 1.60 -4.82
N LYS A 228 9.46 2.89 -4.46
CA LYS A 228 8.39 3.36 -3.58
C LYS A 228 7.03 3.21 -4.27
N GLU A 229 6.94 3.45 -5.57
CA GLU A 229 5.73 3.23 -6.36
C GLU A 229 5.49 1.74 -6.63
N LEU A 230 6.48 1.04 -7.21
CA LEU A 230 6.32 -0.37 -7.59
C LEU A 230 6.02 -1.30 -6.41
N GLY A 231 6.70 -1.08 -5.28
CA GLY A 231 6.50 -1.86 -4.06
C GLY A 231 5.32 -1.40 -3.21
N THR A 232 4.54 -0.42 -3.70
CA THR A 232 3.43 0.23 -2.99
C THR A 232 3.84 0.63 -1.57
N ASN A 233 4.93 1.40 -1.48
CA ASN A 233 5.50 1.88 -0.22
C ASN A 233 5.20 3.36 0.03
N GLY A 234 5.36 4.21 -1.00
CA GLY A 234 5.00 5.64 -0.98
C GLY A 234 5.84 6.58 -0.12
N GLY A 235 6.96 6.11 0.43
CA GLY A 235 7.90 6.98 1.17
C GLY A 235 8.71 7.89 0.26
N GLY A 236 8.24 9.12 0.10
CA GLY A 236 8.90 10.18 -0.66
C GLY A 236 10.31 10.52 -0.15
N PHE A 237 11.15 10.98 -1.07
CA PHE A 237 12.47 11.49 -0.71
C PHE A 237 12.35 12.89 -0.08
N TYR A 238 11.42 13.70 -0.60
CA TYR A 238 11.08 15.02 -0.12
C TYR A 238 9.76 15.02 0.66
N ASN A 239 9.54 16.06 1.46
CA ASN A 239 8.28 16.26 2.18
C ASN A 239 7.05 16.26 1.26
N ALA A 240 7.19 16.89 0.08
CA ALA A 240 6.12 16.97 -0.91
C ALA A 240 5.92 15.66 -1.70
N ASN A 241 6.76 14.64 -1.48
CA ASN A 241 6.61 13.31 -2.08
C ASN A 241 6.51 13.39 -3.62
N SER A 242 5.62 12.62 -4.25
CA SER A 242 5.36 12.66 -5.70
C SER A 242 4.81 14.01 -6.20
N ALA A 243 4.50 14.98 -5.33
CA ALA A 243 4.22 16.36 -5.78
C ALA A 243 5.52 17.14 -6.06
N HIS A 244 6.68 16.64 -5.62
CA HIS A 244 7.96 17.32 -5.80
C HIS A 244 8.47 17.18 -7.25
N PRO A 245 8.90 18.26 -7.92
CA PRO A 245 9.36 18.20 -9.32
C PRO A 245 10.56 17.27 -9.57
N PHE A 246 11.36 16.98 -8.55
CA PHE A 246 12.50 16.05 -8.64
C PHE A 246 12.14 14.58 -8.44
N GLU A 247 10.95 14.30 -7.88
CA GLU A 247 10.39 12.96 -7.78
C GLU A 247 9.54 12.69 -9.03
N ASN A 248 8.61 13.60 -9.33
CA ASN A 248 7.66 13.48 -10.44
C ASN A 248 7.66 14.74 -11.33
N PRO A 249 8.53 14.78 -12.35
CA PRO A 249 8.82 16.00 -13.11
C PRO A 249 7.77 16.35 -14.18
N THR A 250 7.01 15.37 -14.69
CA THR A 250 6.17 15.55 -15.88
C THR A 250 4.92 14.67 -15.82
N THR A 251 3.85 15.06 -16.53
CA THR A 251 2.58 14.30 -16.58
C THR A 251 2.75 12.84 -17.04
N TRP A 252 3.71 12.54 -17.92
CA TRP A 252 3.95 11.16 -18.36
C TRP A 252 4.75 10.35 -17.32
N ALA A 253 5.62 11.01 -16.54
CA ALA A 253 6.24 10.39 -15.37
C ALA A 253 5.17 10.06 -14.32
N ASN A 254 4.22 10.96 -14.07
CA ASN A 254 3.05 10.71 -13.22
C ASN A 254 2.24 9.48 -13.68
N TRP A 255 1.97 9.38 -14.98
CA TRP A 255 1.33 8.20 -15.56
C TRP A 255 2.12 6.91 -15.30
N LEU A 256 3.46 6.97 -15.41
CA LEU A 256 4.33 5.84 -15.13
C LEU A 256 4.30 5.46 -13.65
N GLU A 257 4.33 6.43 -12.73
CA GLU A 257 4.19 6.18 -11.28
C GLU A 257 2.87 5.47 -10.97
N ILE A 258 1.74 5.99 -11.46
CA ILE A 258 0.43 5.35 -11.28
C ILE A 258 0.41 3.93 -11.89
N PHE A 259 1.06 3.72 -13.03
CA PHE A 259 1.20 2.38 -13.59
C PHE A 259 1.97 1.45 -12.64
N LEU A 260 3.06 1.91 -12.03
CA LEU A 260 3.86 1.15 -11.07
C LEU A 260 3.06 0.82 -9.79
N LEU A 261 2.24 1.75 -9.30
CA LEU A 261 1.31 1.52 -8.17
C LEU A 261 0.40 0.31 -8.41
N LEU A 262 -0.12 0.17 -9.64
CA LEU A 262 -1.22 -0.73 -9.96
C LEU A 262 -0.76 -2.06 -10.56
N VAL A 263 0.40 -2.11 -11.20
CA VAL A 263 0.80 -3.23 -12.07
C VAL A 263 0.94 -4.56 -11.33
N ILE A 264 1.55 -4.58 -10.15
CA ILE A 264 1.68 -5.83 -9.37
C ILE A 264 0.32 -6.26 -8.83
N SER A 265 -0.44 -5.34 -8.24
CA SER A 265 -1.72 -5.64 -7.61
C SER A 265 -2.74 -6.18 -8.60
N PHE A 266 -2.82 -5.64 -9.81
CA PHE A 266 -3.67 -6.21 -10.85
C PHE A 266 -3.10 -7.48 -11.49
N SER A 267 -1.79 -7.75 -11.44
CA SER A 267 -1.19 -8.95 -12.04
C SER A 267 -1.12 -10.16 -11.10
N LEU A 268 -1.14 -9.94 -9.78
CA LEU A 268 -1.14 -11.00 -8.77
C LEU A 268 -2.37 -11.94 -8.84
N PRO A 269 -3.59 -11.48 -9.14
CA PRO A 269 -4.74 -12.37 -9.38
C PRO A 269 -4.49 -13.39 -10.49
N ARG A 270 -3.74 -13.03 -11.55
CA ARG A 270 -3.34 -13.99 -12.58
C ARG A 270 -2.40 -15.06 -12.02
N THR A 271 -1.43 -14.64 -11.20
CA THR A 271 -0.51 -15.56 -10.49
C THR A 271 -1.31 -16.54 -9.64
N PHE A 272 -2.25 -16.04 -8.83
CA PHE A 272 -3.17 -16.85 -8.03
C PHE A 272 -3.92 -17.87 -8.90
N GLY A 273 -4.60 -17.43 -9.96
CA GLY A 273 -5.37 -18.30 -10.85
C GLY A 273 -4.52 -19.42 -11.47
N ARG A 274 -3.27 -19.12 -11.83
CA ARG A 274 -2.31 -20.13 -12.34
C ARG A 274 -1.88 -21.12 -11.25
N MET A 275 -1.58 -20.65 -10.05
CA MET A 275 -1.16 -21.50 -8.92
C MET A 275 -2.27 -22.43 -8.43
N VAL A 276 -3.53 -21.98 -8.43
CA VAL A 276 -4.68 -22.83 -8.03
C VAL A 276 -5.22 -23.69 -9.19
N GLY A 277 -4.63 -23.59 -10.38
CA GLY A 277 -5.02 -24.39 -11.55
C GLY A 277 -6.29 -23.92 -12.26
N SER A 278 -6.80 -22.71 -11.97
CA SER A 278 -7.98 -22.14 -12.61
C SER A 278 -7.82 -20.63 -12.84
N THR A 279 -7.53 -20.26 -14.09
CA THR A 279 -7.39 -18.84 -14.48
C THR A 279 -8.69 -18.06 -14.33
N LYS A 280 -9.85 -18.74 -14.38
CA LYS A 280 -11.17 -18.12 -14.14
C LYS A 280 -11.28 -17.53 -12.74
N GLN A 281 -10.69 -18.18 -11.74
CA GLN A 281 -10.66 -17.67 -10.36
C GLN A 281 -9.78 -16.41 -10.26
N GLY A 282 -8.64 -16.40 -10.97
CA GLY A 282 -7.80 -15.22 -11.09
C GLY A 282 -8.53 -14.03 -11.71
N TYR A 283 -9.25 -14.25 -12.81
CA TYR A 283 -10.07 -13.22 -13.43
C TYR A 283 -11.23 -12.76 -12.54
N ALA A 284 -11.84 -13.65 -11.76
CA ALA A 284 -12.90 -13.27 -10.84
C ALA A 284 -12.39 -12.28 -9.77
N ILE A 285 -11.25 -12.57 -9.14
CA ILE A 285 -10.61 -11.66 -8.17
C ILE A 285 -10.20 -10.34 -8.84
N ALA A 286 -9.55 -10.39 -10.00
CA ALA A 286 -9.20 -9.17 -10.75
C ALA A 286 -10.44 -8.34 -11.12
N SER A 287 -11.56 -8.99 -11.44
CA SER A 287 -12.82 -8.30 -11.78
C SER A 287 -13.43 -7.60 -10.57
N VAL A 288 -13.36 -8.20 -9.37
CA VAL A 288 -13.80 -7.54 -8.12
C VAL A 288 -12.97 -6.29 -7.89
N MET A 289 -11.64 -6.42 -7.92
CA MET A 289 -10.71 -5.31 -7.72
C MET A 289 -10.94 -4.20 -8.74
N ALA A 290 -11.06 -4.55 -10.03
CA ALA A 290 -11.27 -3.58 -11.10
C ALA A 290 -12.63 -2.89 -11.01
N THR A 291 -13.69 -3.60 -10.58
CA THR A 291 -15.02 -3.01 -10.38
C THR A 291 -15.00 -1.97 -9.27
N LEU A 292 -14.42 -2.31 -8.12
CA LEU A 292 -14.32 -1.41 -6.98
C LEU A 292 -13.44 -0.19 -7.31
N TYR A 293 -12.28 -0.40 -7.93
CA TYR A 293 -11.41 0.67 -8.42
C TYR A 293 -12.14 1.59 -9.41
N ALA A 294 -12.82 1.03 -10.42
CA ALA A 294 -13.54 1.82 -11.42
C ALA A 294 -14.66 2.67 -10.80
N ILE A 295 -15.38 2.14 -9.81
CA ILE A 295 -16.39 2.89 -9.06
C ILE A 295 -15.73 4.03 -8.28
N SER A 296 -14.64 3.74 -7.57
CA SER A 296 -13.99 4.74 -6.71
C SER A 296 -13.36 5.87 -7.49
N VAL A 297 -12.54 5.57 -8.52
CA VAL A 297 -11.91 6.59 -9.38
C VAL A 297 -12.96 7.46 -10.06
N SER A 298 -14.11 6.87 -10.45
CA SER A 298 -15.21 7.64 -11.05
C SER A 298 -15.81 8.63 -10.06
N PHE A 299 -16.05 8.22 -8.81
CA PHE A 299 -16.54 9.12 -7.76
C PHE A 299 -15.49 10.18 -7.39
N MET A 300 -14.22 9.79 -7.25
CA MET A 300 -13.13 10.71 -6.97
C MET A 300 -13.03 11.81 -8.03
N MET A 301 -12.94 11.41 -9.30
CA MET A 301 -12.89 12.36 -10.43
C MET A 301 -14.14 13.23 -10.45
N TRP A 302 -15.33 12.65 -10.23
CA TRP A 302 -16.57 13.42 -10.22
C TRP A 302 -16.56 14.50 -9.12
N PHE A 303 -16.26 14.14 -7.88
CA PHE A 303 -16.25 15.09 -6.75
C PHE A 303 -15.20 16.19 -6.90
N GLN A 304 -14.00 15.86 -7.39
CA GLN A 304 -12.96 16.86 -7.61
C GLN A 304 -13.28 17.80 -8.77
N LEU A 305 -13.81 17.26 -9.88
CA LEU A 305 -14.16 18.06 -11.05
C LEU A 305 -15.42 18.91 -10.84
N GLN A 306 -16.31 18.54 -9.91
CA GLN A 306 -17.40 19.42 -9.45
C GLN A 306 -16.89 20.59 -8.60
N HIS A 307 -15.65 20.53 -8.10
CA HIS A 307 -14.97 21.61 -7.38
C HIS A 307 -15.88 22.28 -6.32
N HIS A 308 -16.54 21.45 -5.51
CA HIS A 308 -17.42 21.91 -4.44
C HIS A 308 -16.63 22.68 -3.37
N GLY A 309 -17.24 23.76 -2.86
CA GLY A 309 -16.67 24.63 -1.83
C GLY A 309 -16.54 26.09 -2.29
N THR A 310 -16.49 27.02 -1.33
CA THR A 310 -16.52 28.47 -1.60
C THR A 310 -15.42 28.94 -2.55
N VAL A 311 -14.16 28.59 -2.26
CA VAL A 311 -13.01 29.02 -3.07
C VAL A 311 -12.94 28.25 -4.40
N PRO A 312 -13.03 26.90 -4.43
CA PRO A 312 -13.04 26.16 -5.68
C PRO A 312 -14.16 26.57 -6.65
N THR A 313 -15.36 26.91 -6.13
CA THR A 313 -16.48 27.44 -6.95
C THR A 313 -16.16 28.81 -7.52
N ALA A 314 -15.55 29.70 -6.74
CA ALA A 314 -15.19 31.05 -7.21
C ALA A 314 -14.09 31.04 -8.28
N VAL A 315 -13.13 30.10 -8.17
CA VAL A 315 -12.02 29.93 -9.11
C VAL A 315 -12.43 29.06 -10.32
N GLY A 316 -13.47 28.23 -10.18
CA GLY A 316 -13.93 27.29 -11.20
C GLY A 316 -13.12 25.99 -11.27
N ALA A 317 -12.28 25.71 -10.26
CA ALA A 317 -11.49 24.49 -10.14
C ALA A 317 -10.97 24.29 -8.70
N ALA A 318 -10.85 23.02 -8.26
CA ALA A 318 -10.26 22.66 -6.96
C ALA A 318 -8.73 22.52 -7.06
N MET A 319 -8.02 23.64 -7.13
CA MET A 319 -6.57 23.67 -7.40
C MET A 319 -5.67 23.84 -6.17
N GLU A 320 -6.23 23.98 -4.95
CA GLU A 320 -5.46 24.34 -3.73
C GLU A 320 -4.29 23.38 -3.45
N GLY A 321 -4.56 22.08 -3.44
CA GLY A 321 -3.54 21.04 -3.21
C GLY A 321 -2.96 20.42 -4.47
N VAL A 322 -3.25 20.96 -5.66
CA VAL A 322 -3.00 20.30 -6.95
C VAL A 322 -1.85 20.96 -7.70
N GLU A 323 -0.91 20.15 -8.18
CA GLU A 323 0.17 20.62 -9.04
C GLU A 323 -0.33 20.97 -10.45
N GLN A 324 0.13 22.10 -10.98
CA GLN A 324 -0.20 22.55 -12.34
C GLN A 324 0.24 21.55 -13.43
N ARG A 325 1.26 20.73 -13.15
CA ARG A 325 1.78 19.71 -14.08
C ARG A 325 0.77 18.60 -14.37
N PHE A 326 -0.09 18.29 -13.41
CA PHE A 326 -1.01 17.16 -13.45
C PHE A 326 -2.46 17.66 -13.62
N GLY A 327 -2.82 18.71 -12.87
CA GLY A 327 -4.18 19.24 -12.83
C GLY A 327 -5.15 18.29 -12.13
N VAL A 328 -6.37 18.79 -11.89
CA VAL A 328 -7.35 18.13 -11.00
C VAL A 328 -7.66 16.68 -11.38
N ALA A 329 -7.81 16.40 -12.67
CA ALA A 329 -8.24 15.07 -13.13
C ALA A 329 -7.16 14.00 -12.94
N ASP A 330 -5.89 14.35 -13.19
CA ASP A 330 -4.77 13.42 -13.07
C ASP A 330 -4.45 13.15 -11.58
N SER A 331 -4.38 14.23 -10.78
CA SER A 331 -4.26 14.15 -9.32
C SER A 331 -5.38 13.35 -8.66
N ALA A 332 -6.62 13.43 -9.17
CA ALA A 332 -7.72 12.58 -8.71
C ALA A 332 -7.47 11.09 -8.99
N VAL A 333 -6.91 10.74 -10.15
CA VAL A 333 -6.56 9.34 -10.50
C VAL A 333 -5.39 8.85 -9.64
N PHE A 334 -4.39 9.69 -9.39
CA PHE A 334 -3.27 9.37 -8.51
C PHE A 334 -3.75 9.13 -7.08
N ALA A 335 -4.51 10.07 -6.51
CA ALA A 335 -5.04 9.98 -5.15
C ALA A 335 -5.93 8.74 -4.95
N ASP A 336 -6.77 8.39 -5.93
CA ASP A 336 -7.55 7.15 -5.87
C ASP A 336 -6.64 5.92 -5.91
N SER A 337 -5.68 5.89 -6.84
CA SER A 337 -4.75 4.78 -7.02
C SER A 337 -3.88 4.54 -5.79
N THR A 338 -3.27 5.59 -5.23
CA THR A 338 -2.38 5.50 -4.07
C THR A 338 -3.12 5.12 -2.78
N THR A 339 -4.38 5.54 -2.64
CA THR A 339 -5.23 5.19 -1.48
C THR A 339 -5.90 3.83 -1.58
N LEU A 340 -6.05 3.26 -2.79
CA LEU A 340 -6.57 1.90 -3.00
C LEU A 340 -5.48 0.83 -3.08
N THR A 341 -4.23 1.23 -3.28
CA THR A 341 -3.07 0.33 -3.37
C THR A 341 -2.24 0.30 -2.10
N SER A 342 -2.68 0.92 -1.00
CA SER A 342 -1.88 1.01 0.22
C SER A 342 -0.49 1.61 -0.03
N THR A 343 -0.35 2.49 -1.02
CA THR A 343 0.97 3.01 -1.40
C THR A 343 1.32 4.22 -0.58
N GLY A 344 0.44 5.22 -0.52
CA GLY A 344 0.68 6.40 0.30
C GLY A 344 1.60 7.46 -0.31
N ALA A 345 2.03 7.28 -1.56
CA ALA A 345 2.59 8.37 -2.35
C ALA A 345 1.52 9.45 -2.56
N VAL A 346 1.92 10.72 -2.58
CA VAL A 346 0.97 11.84 -2.68
C VAL A 346 1.53 12.83 -3.70
N ASP A 347 0.84 12.97 -4.84
CA ASP A 347 1.17 13.96 -5.89
C ASP A 347 0.42 15.29 -5.73
N SER A 348 -0.52 15.32 -4.78
CA SER A 348 -1.44 16.42 -4.52
C SER A 348 -2.03 16.28 -3.10
N PHE A 349 -2.06 17.37 -2.34
CA PHE A 349 -2.35 17.30 -0.90
C PHE A 349 -3.82 16.96 -0.61
N HIS A 350 -4.04 15.78 -0.01
CA HIS A 350 -5.38 15.26 0.28
C HIS A 350 -6.17 16.08 1.32
N ASP A 351 -5.52 16.83 2.22
CA ASP A 351 -6.21 17.77 3.13
C ASP A 351 -6.95 18.87 2.37
N SER A 352 -6.44 19.23 1.18
CA SER A 352 -6.99 20.30 0.35
C SER A 352 -7.97 19.81 -0.71
N TYR A 353 -8.32 18.52 -0.67
CA TYR A 353 -9.32 17.93 -1.56
C TYR A 353 -10.71 18.45 -1.19
N THR A 354 -11.64 18.46 -2.16
CA THR A 354 -13.05 18.67 -1.83
C THR A 354 -13.50 17.66 -0.76
N SER A 355 -14.41 18.05 0.13
CA SER A 355 -14.86 17.21 1.26
C SER A 355 -15.21 15.78 0.88
N LEU A 356 -15.97 15.60 -0.21
CA LEU A 356 -16.33 14.27 -0.72
C LEU A 356 -15.19 13.58 -1.47
N GLY A 357 -14.25 14.32 -2.06
CA GLY A 357 -13.02 13.72 -2.61
C GLY A 357 -12.08 13.21 -1.51
N GLY A 358 -11.88 13.98 -0.44
CA GLY A 358 -11.19 13.54 0.77
C GLY A 358 -11.89 12.35 1.43
N MET A 359 -13.22 12.31 1.42
CA MET A 359 -13.99 11.13 1.84
C MET A 359 -13.60 9.88 1.06
N ILE A 360 -13.47 9.96 -0.27
CA ILE A 360 -13.12 8.79 -1.09
C ILE A 360 -11.71 8.30 -0.74
N THR A 361 -10.73 9.19 -0.53
CA THR A 361 -9.38 8.76 -0.09
C THR A 361 -9.42 7.99 1.25
N MET A 362 -10.22 8.44 2.22
CA MET A 362 -10.44 7.72 3.48
C MET A 362 -11.16 6.39 3.28
N PHE A 363 -12.24 6.40 2.50
CA PHE A 363 -13.05 5.22 2.24
C PHE A 363 -12.22 4.11 1.55
N ASN A 364 -11.38 4.49 0.58
CA ASN A 364 -10.46 3.60 -0.11
C ASN A 364 -9.56 2.82 0.86
N MET A 365 -8.93 3.50 1.81
CA MET A 365 -8.11 2.85 2.84
C MET A 365 -8.98 1.99 3.78
N GLN A 366 -10.16 2.49 4.17
CA GLN A 366 -11.11 1.80 5.06
C GLN A 366 -11.71 0.53 4.45
N LEU A 367 -11.68 0.37 3.11
CA LEU A 367 -11.99 -0.90 2.44
C LEU A 367 -11.05 -2.04 2.89
N GLY A 368 -9.97 -1.72 3.58
CA GLY A 368 -8.94 -2.66 4.05
C GLY A 368 -7.87 -2.90 2.99
N GLU A 369 -7.68 -1.94 2.07
CA GLU A 369 -6.65 -1.99 1.03
C GLU A 369 -6.72 -3.25 0.17
N VAL A 370 -7.92 -3.54 -0.36
CA VAL A 370 -8.21 -4.80 -1.06
C VAL A 370 -8.49 -4.62 -2.56
N ALA A 371 -8.56 -3.39 -3.07
CA ALA A 371 -9.13 -3.11 -4.39
C ALA A 371 -8.37 -2.02 -5.20
N PRO A 372 -7.17 -2.31 -5.75
CA PRO A 372 -6.56 -3.63 -5.85
C PRO A 372 -5.65 -3.99 -4.66
N GLY A 373 -5.38 -3.02 -3.78
CA GLY A 373 -4.56 -3.17 -2.59
C GLY A 373 -3.06 -3.17 -2.84
N GLY A 374 -2.28 -3.24 -1.77
CA GLY A 374 -0.82 -3.21 -1.86
C GLY A 374 -0.18 -4.48 -2.40
N THR A 375 1.11 -4.37 -2.68
CA THR A 375 1.98 -5.41 -3.23
C THR A 375 1.99 -6.65 -2.33
N GLY A 376 1.10 -7.59 -2.66
CA GLY A 376 0.79 -8.78 -1.88
C GLY A 376 -0.38 -8.60 -0.90
N SER A 377 -0.43 -7.49 -0.15
CA SER A 377 -1.49 -7.25 0.85
C SER A 377 -2.88 -7.18 0.28
N GLY A 378 -3.03 -6.56 -0.89
CA GLY A 378 -4.30 -6.53 -1.61
C GLY A 378 -4.82 -7.91 -1.97
N LEU A 379 -3.94 -8.79 -2.46
CA LEU A 379 -4.34 -10.15 -2.84
C LEU A 379 -4.79 -10.95 -1.62
N TYR A 380 -4.01 -10.99 -0.53
CA TYR A 380 -4.41 -11.79 0.62
C TYR A 380 -5.66 -11.22 1.31
N GLY A 381 -5.82 -9.89 1.35
CA GLY A 381 -7.00 -9.23 1.90
C GLY A 381 -8.24 -9.57 1.09
N MET A 382 -8.17 -9.45 -0.23
CA MET A 382 -9.27 -9.82 -1.12
C MET A 382 -9.62 -11.32 -1.05
N LEU A 383 -8.64 -12.21 -0.91
CA LEU A 383 -8.90 -13.64 -0.72
C LEU A 383 -9.57 -13.94 0.63
N ILE A 384 -9.25 -13.19 1.68
CA ILE A 384 -9.95 -13.29 2.97
C ILE A 384 -11.39 -12.81 2.84
N LEU A 385 -11.64 -11.69 2.16
CA LEU A 385 -13.00 -11.23 1.88
C LEU A 385 -13.78 -12.22 1.02
N ALA A 386 -13.13 -12.90 0.08
CA ALA A 386 -13.75 -14.00 -0.67
C ALA A 386 -14.12 -15.17 0.25
N VAL A 387 -13.28 -15.53 1.22
CA VAL A 387 -13.59 -16.56 2.24
C VAL A 387 -14.79 -16.15 3.11
N ILE A 388 -14.83 -14.90 3.59
CA ILE A 388 -15.96 -14.36 4.35
C ILE A 388 -17.24 -14.36 3.50
N THR A 389 -17.14 -13.95 2.24
CA THR A 389 -18.27 -13.92 1.31
C THR A 389 -18.83 -15.31 1.07
N VAL A 390 -17.97 -16.30 0.82
CA VAL A 390 -18.37 -17.71 0.67
C VAL A 390 -19.04 -18.23 1.95
N PHE A 391 -18.55 -17.82 3.13
CA PHE A 391 -19.18 -18.16 4.40
C PHE A 391 -20.61 -17.61 4.50
N VAL A 392 -20.80 -16.32 4.23
CA VAL A 392 -22.12 -15.69 4.21
C VAL A 392 -23.04 -16.34 3.17
N ALA A 393 -22.54 -16.57 1.96
CA ALA A 393 -23.30 -17.21 0.88
C ALA A 393 -23.74 -18.64 1.23
N GLY A 394 -22.83 -19.43 1.81
CA GLY A 394 -23.13 -20.79 2.25
C GLY A 394 -24.22 -20.82 3.33
N LEU A 395 -24.16 -19.90 4.30
CA LEU A 395 -25.19 -19.77 5.33
C LEU A 395 -26.56 -19.39 4.74
N MET A 396 -26.60 -18.44 3.79
CA MET A 396 -27.84 -18.01 3.14
C MET A 396 -28.53 -19.13 2.35
N VAL A 397 -27.76 -20.05 1.78
CA VAL A 397 -28.28 -21.19 1.00
C VAL A 397 -28.43 -22.46 1.86
N GLY A 398 -28.04 -22.42 3.15
CA GLY A 398 -28.10 -23.57 4.06
C GLY A 398 -27.11 -24.68 3.72
N ARG A 399 -25.95 -24.34 3.13
CA ARG A 399 -24.89 -25.28 2.73
C ARG A 399 -23.59 -24.99 3.45
N THR A 400 -22.74 -26.01 3.58
CA THR A 400 -21.39 -25.84 4.14
C THR A 400 -20.58 -24.91 3.22
N PRO A 401 -20.03 -23.81 3.73
CA PRO A 401 -19.21 -22.90 2.94
C PRO A 401 -17.94 -23.58 2.39
N GLU A 402 -17.68 -23.38 1.11
CA GLU A 402 -16.56 -23.98 0.40
C GLU A 402 -15.97 -23.02 -0.65
N TYR A 403 -14.65 -22.84 -0.63
CA TYR A 403 -13.92 -22.04 -1.61
C TYR A 403 -12.78 -22.86 -2.19
N LEU A 404 -12.73 -23.02 -3.52
CA LEU A 404 -11.72 -23.83 -4.22
C LEU A 404 -11.56 -25.26 -3.70
N GLY A 405 -12.67 -25.93 -3.37
CA GLY A 405 -12.65 -27.28 -2.80
C GLY A 405 -12.22 -27.34 -1.33
N LYS A 406 -11.94 -26.21 -0.68
CA LYS A 406 -11.58 -26.10 0.75
C LYS A 406 -12.81 -25.72 1.56
N LYS A 407 -13.08 -26.47 2.63
CA LYS A 407 -14.19 -26.20 3.54
C LYS A 407 -13.80 -25.08 4.50
N ILE A 408 -14.70 -24.11 4.68
CA ILE A 408 -14.51 -23.03 5.64
C ILE A 408 -15.22 -23.42 6.94
N ASN A 409 -14.48 -24.03 7.87
CA ASN A 409 -15.03 -24.48 9.16
C ASN A 409 -14.92 -23.34 10.20
N PRO A 410 -15.42 -23.53 11.44
CA PRO A 410 -15.33 -22.52 12.50
C PRO A 410 -13.92 -21.99 12.77
N ARG A 411 -12.88 -22.79 12.51
CA ARG A 411 -11.49 -22.34 12.68
C ARG A 411 -11.08 -21.36 11.58
N GLU A 412 -11.33 -21.68 10.32
CA GLU A 412 -10.98 -20.82 9.18
C GLU A 412 -11.73 -19.49 9.24
N ILE A 413 -13.03 -19.51 9.56
CA ILE A 413 -13.82 -18.27 9.66
C ILE A 413 -13.39 -17.40 10.85
N LYS A 414 -13.00 -17.99 11.98
CA LYS A 414 -12.44 -17.21 13.11
C LYS A 414 -11.17 -16.46 12.70
N LEU A 415 -10.28 -17.10 11.95
CA LEU A 415 -9.05 -16.46 11.46
C LEU A 415 -9.36 -15.33 10.47
N ALA A 416 -10.28 -15.58 9.53
CA ALA A 416 -10.70 -14.58 8.54
C ALA A 416 -11.41 -13.37 9.20
N ALA A 417 -12.32 -13.62 10.15
CA ALA A 417 -13.02 -12.57 10.88
C ALA A 417 -12.07 -11.79 11.79
N SER A 418 -11.14 -12.46 12.49
CA SER A 418 -10.12 -11.80 13.29
C SER A 418 -9.24 -10.89 12.44
N TYR A 419 -8.83 -11.32 11.24
CA TYR A 419 -8.08 -10.49 10.29
C TYR A 419 -8.85 -9.21 9.96
N PHE A 420 -10.11 -9.35 9.58
CA PHE A 420 -10.95 -8.23 9.17
C PHE A 420 -11.13 -7.19 10.29
N LEU A 421 -11.23 -7.65 11.54
CA LEU A 421 -11.45 -6.78 12.70
C LEU A 421 -10.20 -6.05 13.20
N VAL A 422 -8.98 -6.44 12.79
CA VAL A 422 -7.76 -5.81 13.31
C VAL A 422 -7.72 -4.32 12.99
N THR A 423 -7.80 -3.97 11.71
CA THR A 423 -7.59 -2.57 11.30
C THR A 423 -8.69 -1.65 11.82
N PRO A 424 -10.00 -1.98 11.74
CA PRO A 424 -11.02 -1.08 12.28
C PRO A 424 -10.92 -0.84 13.79
N LEU A 425 -10.55 -1.86 14.58
CA LEU A 425 -10.35 -1.69 16.01
C LEU A 425 -9.21 -0.71 16.32
N ILE A 426 -8.10 -0.81 15.60
CA ILE A 426 -6.96 0.10 15.74
C ILE A 426 -7.36 1.52 15.33
N VAL A 427 -8.01 1.68 14.18
CA VAL A 427 -8.43 3.00 13.67
C VAL A 427 -9.36 3.70 14.65
N LEU A 428 -10.45 3.04 15.04
CA LEU A 428 -11.48 3.63 15.88
C LEU A 428 -10.95 3.91 17.30
N THR A 429 -10.14 3.00 17.85
CA THR A 429 -9.56 3.17 19.18
C THR A 429 -8.49 4.26 19.19
N GLY A 430 -7.60 4.28 18.20
CA GLY A 430 -6.57 5.30 18.05
C GLY A 430 -7.16 6.69 17.88
N THR A 431 -8.14 6.83 16.98
CA THR A 431 -8.87 8.08 16.78
C THR A 431 -9.60 8.52 18.05
N ALA A 432 -10.30 7.62 18.73
CA ALA A 432 -11.01 7.94 19.96
C ALA A 432 -10.07 8.44 21.08
N ILE A 433 -8.89 7.81 21.24
CA ILE A 433 -7.90 8.24 22.24
C ILE A 433 -7.29 9.59 21.87
N ALA A 434 -6.87 9.79 20.61
CA ALA A 434 -6.34 11.07 20.14
C ALA A 434 -7.34 12.21 20.37
N MET A 435 -8.60 11.97 19.98
CA MET A 435 -9.66 12.95 20.17
C MET A 435 -9.98 13.17 21.64
N ALA A 436 -9.82 12.19 22.53
CA ALA A 436 -10.07 12.36 23.97
C ALA A 436 -9.00 13.20 24.69
N LEU A 437 -7.78 13.28 24.15
CA LEU A 437 -6.65 13.99 24.76
C LEU A 437 -6.53 15.42 24.20
N PRO A 438 -6.66 16.48 25.03
CA PRO A 438 -6.62 17.86 24.54
C PRO A 438 -5.32 18.23 23.81
N GLY A 439 -4.17 17.71 24.26
CA GLY A 439 -2.87 17.96 23.64
C GLY A 439 -2.75 17.36 22.25
N GLU A 440 -3.24 16.13 22.06
CA GLU A 440 -3.15 15.44 20.76
C GLU A 440 -4.17 16.00 19.76
N ARG A 441 -5.36 16.38 20.27
CA ARG A 441 -6.38 17.09 19.49
C ARG A 441 -5.88 18.46 19.01
N ALA A 442 -5.02 19.14 19.78
CA ALA A 442 -4.47 20.43 19.39
C ALA A 442 -3.48 20.35 18.21
N GLY A 443 -3.08 19.14 17.78
CA GLY A 443 -2.25 18.93 16.59
C GLY A 443 -2.99 19.12 15.27
N MET A 444 -4.33 19.17 15.27
CA MET A 444 -5.14 19.40 14.07
C MET A 444 -4.87 20.79 13.49
N LEU A 445 -4.75 20.88 12.16
CA LEU A 445 -4.58 22.16 11.48
C LEU A 445 -5.94 22.80 11.22
N ASN A 446 -6.87 22.02 10.66
CA ASN A 446 -8.20 22.48 10.33
C ASN A 446 -9.18 22.32 11.51
N THR A 447 -10.25 23.11 11.49
CA THR A 447 -11.28 23.10 12.54
C THR A 447 -12.55 22.37 12.09
N GLY A 448 -13.46 22.12 13.03
CA GLY A 448 -14.74 21.48 12.73
C GLY A 448 -14.61 20.01 12.27
N PRO A 449 -15.52 19.52 11.40
CA PRO A 449 -15.49 18.15 10.90
C PRO A 449 -14.21 17.76 10.15
N HIS A 450 -13.53 18.74 9.52
CA HIS A 450 -12.29 18.48 8.79
C HIS A 450 -11.14 18.11 9.74
N GLY A 451 -11.02 18.78 10.90
CA GLY A 451 -10.02 18.40 11.91
C GLY A 451 -10.21 16.97 12.44
N LEU A 452 -11.46 16.51 12.63
CA LEU A 452 -11.71 15.10 12.95
C LEU A 452 -11.26 14.19 11.80
N SER A 453 -11.47 14.61 10.56
CA SER A 453 -11.06 13.87 9.36
C SER A 453 -9.55 13.73 9.28
N GLU A 454 -8.76 14.76 9.63
CA GLU A 454 -7.29 14.67 9.71
C GLU A 454 -6.82 13.57 10.67
N VAL A 455 -7.37 13.53 11.90
CA VAL A 455 -7.01 12.53 12.91
C VAL A 455 -7.47 11.13 12.47
N LEU A 456 -8.69 11.02 11.97
CA LEU A 456 -9.24 9.76 11.46
C LEU A 456 -8.40 9.25 10.29
N TYR A 457 -7.99 10.12 9.38
CA TYR A 457 -7.15 9.80 8.23
C TYR A 457 -5.80 9.25 8.68
N ALA A 458 -5.14 9.92 9.62
CA ALA A 458 -3.83 9.50 10.13
C ALA A 458 -3.87 8.07 10.71
N PHE A 459 -4.86 7.76 11.55
CA PHE A 459 -5.00 6.40 12.09
C PHE A 459 -5.50 5.40 11.04
N THR A 460 -6.38 5.80 10.13
CA THR A 460 -6.82 4.97 9.01
C THR A 460 -5.64 4.53 8.15
N SER A 461 -4.81 5.48 7.74
CA SER A 461 -3.62 5.25 6.92
C SER A 461 -2.60 4.39 7.66
N ALA A 462 -2.25 4.73 8.91
CA ALA A 462 -1.29 3.99 9.69
C ALA A 462 -1.73 2.54 9.97
N ALA A 463 -2.99 2.31 10.32
CA ALA A 463 -3.50 0.98 10.64
C ALA A 463 -3.67 0.08 9.42
N ASN A 464 -3.98 0.65 8.25
CA ASN A 464 -4.08 -0.10 7.00
C ASN A 464 -2.75 -0.16 6.22
N ASN A 465 -1.68 0.40 6.78
CA ASN A 465 -0.36 0.51 6.16
C ASN A 465 -0.37 1.26 4.82
N ASN A 466 -1.23 2.27 4.67
CA ASN A 466 -1.30 3.06 3.44
C ASN A 466 -0.11 4.00 3.29
N GLY A 467 0.13 4.87 4.27
CA GLY A 467 1.23 5.84 4.24
C GLY A 467 0.85 7.27 3.89
N SER A 468 -0.23 7.46 3.12
CA SER A 468 -0.70 8.80 2.80
C SER A 468 -1.09 9.52 4.10
N ALA A 469 -1.02 10.84 4.05
CA ALA A 469 -1.51 11.70 5.10
C ALA A 469 -2.25 12.87 4.46
N PHE A 470 -3.23 13.41 5.18
CA PHE A 470 -3.69 14.77 4.90
C PHE A 470 -2.54 15.76 5.02
N ALA A 471 -1.60 15.53 5.95
CA ALA A 471 -0.40 16.36 6.15
C ALA A 471 -0.67 17.77 6.73
N GLY A 472 -1.91 18.10 7.09
CA GLY A 472 -2.23 19.24 7.95
C GLY A 472 -1.88 18.98 9.42
N ILE A 473 -2.28 17.82 9.95
CA ILE A 473 -2.06 17.44 11.36
C ILE A 473 -0.57 17.30 11.71
N SER A 474 -0.14 17.98 12.78
CA SER A 474 1.22 17.88 13.31
C SER A 474 1.40 16.64 14.17
N VAL A 475 2.12 15.66 13.63
CA VAL A 475 2.29 14.31 14.24
C VAL A 475 3.70 14.01 14.73
N ASN A 476 4.64 14.94 14.60
CA ASN A 476 6.00 14.75 15.11
C ASN A 476 6.09 15.01 16.62
N THR A 477 5.27 14.31 17.39
CA THR A 477 5.26 14.31 18.85
C THR A 477 5.62 12.92 19.36
N ASN A 478 6.11 12.80 20.59
CA ASN A 478 6.40 11.49 21.17
C ASN A 478 5.16 10.58 21.21
N TRP A 479 3.98 11.18 21.43
CA TRP A 479 2.72 10.45 21.51
C TRP A 479 2.31 9.92 20.12
N TYR A 480 2.19 10.78 19.10
CA TYR A 480 1.81 10.36 17.75
C TYR A 480 2.83 9.41 17.13
N ASN A 481 4.13 9.69 17.29
CA ASN A 481 5.18 8.78 16.81
C ASN A 481 5.02 7.36 17.40
N THR A 482 4.69 7.26 18.69
CA THR A 482 4.46 5.98 19.36
C THR A 482 3.15 5.34 18.93
N ALA A 483 2.04 6.09 18.97
CA ALA A 483 0.69 5.58 18.69
C ALA A 483 0.55 5.11 17.24
N LEU A 484 0.99 5.92 16.27
CA LEU A 484 0.98 5.53 14.86
C LEU A 484 1.98 4.41 14.59
N GLY A 485 3.13 4.40 15.27
CA GLY A 485 4.07 3.28 15.25
C GLY A 485 3.41 1.96 15.65
N LEU A 486 2.69 1.94 16.77
CA LEU A 486 1.96 0.76 17.22
C LEU A 486 0.83 0.39 16.25
N ALA A 487 0.10 1.38 15.72
CA ALA A 487 -0.95 1.15 14.73
C ALA A 487 -0.40 0.43 13.49
N MET A 488 0.76 0.86 12.97
CA MET A 488 1.41 0.24 11.82
C MET A 488 1.92 -1.18 12.12
N VAL A 489 2.57 -1.41 13.27
CA VAL A 489 3.05 -2.75 13.68
C VAL A 489 1.90 -3.75 13.77
N PHE A 490 0.84 -3.39 14.49
CA PHE A 490 -0.30 -4.28 14.68
C PHE A 490 -1.15 -4.40 13.40
N GLY A 491 -1.29 -3.32 12.63
CA GLY A 491 -1.95 -3.31 11.33
C GLY A 491 -1.29 -4.23 10.30
N ARG A 492 0.04 -4.40 10.38
CA ARG A 492 0.77 -5.27 9.44
C ARG A 492 0.93 -6.70 9.93
N PHE A 493 1.58 -6.89 11.07
CA PHE A 493 2.10 -8.20 11.45
C PHE A 493 1.04 -9.13 12.03
N LEU A 494 0.05 -8.59 12.76
CA LEU A 494 -1.04 -9.41 13.29
C LEU A 494 -1.89 -10.00 12.14
N PRO A 495 -2.33 -9.21 11.14
CA PRO A 495 -2.97 -9.74 9.93
C PRO A 495 -2.13 -10.77 9.19
N MET A 496 -0.82 -10.54 9.00
CA MET A 496 0.05 -11.53 8.36
C MET A 496 0.10 -12.87 9.11
N VAL A 497 0.17 -12.86 10.45
CA VAL A 497 0.15 -14.09 11.25
C VAL A 497 -1.18 -14.83 11.08
N LEU A 498 -2.31 -14.11 11.06
CA LEU A 498 -3.64 -14.69 10.85
C LEU A 498 -3.79 -15.28 9.44
N VAL A 499 -3.28 -14.59 8.42
CA VAL A 499 -3.20 -15.07 7.03
C VAL A 499 -2.41 -16.37 6.93
N LEU A 500 -1.22 -16.42 7.53
CA LEU A 500 -0.38 -17.61 7.50
C LEU A 500 -1.01 -18.77 8.28
N ALA A 501 -1.65 -18.50 9.42
CA ALA A 501 -2.41 -19.49 10.17
C ALA A 501 -3.57 -20.06 9.34
N LEU A 502 -4.28 -19.22 8.58
CA LEU A 502 -5.34 -19.63 7.67
C LEU A 502 -4.77 -20.48 6.53
N ALA A 503 -3.69 -20.04 5.90
CA ALA A 503 -2.98 -20.78 4.85
C ALA A 503 -2.59 -22.19 5.31
N GLY A 504 -2.00 -22.30 6.51
CA GLY A 504 -1.65 -23.59 7.10
C GLY A 504 -2.87 -24.46 7.45
N SER A 505 -4.01 -23.86 7.78
CA SER A 505 -5.26 -24.61 7.99
C SER A 505 -5.80 -25.18 6.68
N LEU A 506 -5.82 -24.36 5.61
CA LEU A 506 -6.28 -24.75 4.28
C LEU A 506 -5.37 -25.83 3.65
N ALA A 507 -4.05 -25.71 3.79
CA ALA A 507 -3.08 -26.66 3.23
C ALA A 507 -3.26 -28.09 3.77
N ARG A 508 -3.64 -28.21 5.06
CA ARG A 508 -3.90 -29.52 5.71
C ARG A 508 -5.16 -30.20 5.17
N GLN A 509 -6.10 -29.44 4.63
CA GLN A 509 -7.34 -30.01 4.10
C GLN A 509 -7.10 -30.76 2.78
N GLY A 510 -8.01 -31.69 2.47
CA GLY A 510 -8.12 -32.28 1.13
C GLY A 510 -8.75 -31.32 0.12
N HIS A 511 -9.25 -31.88 -0.98
CA HIS A 511 -10.05 -31.17 -1.97
C HIS A 511 -11.41 -31.86 -2.07
N THR A 512 -12.49 -31.13 -1.82
CA THR A 512 -13.86 -31.60 -2.02
C THR A 512 -14.22 -31.49 -3.51
N PRO A 513 -14.69 -32.55 -4.17
CA PRO A 513 -15.18 -32.46 -5.55
C PRO A 513 -16.39 -31.53 -5.66
N GLU A 514 -16.52 -30.86 -6.81
CA GLU A 514 -17.70 -30.04 -7.10
C GLU A 514 -18.98 -30.89 -7.09
N SER A 515 -20.03 -30.33 -6.53
CA SER A 515 -21.37 -30.93 -6.46
C SER A 515 -22.40 -29.93 -6.99
N VAL A 516 -23.65 -30.37 -7.17
CA VAL A 516 -24.77 -29.48 -7.55
C VAL A 516 -24.97 -28.34 -6.53
N GLY A 517 -24.56 -28.54 -5.27
CA GLY A 517 -24.64 -27.53 -4.22
C GLY A 517 -23.42 -26.61 -4.11
N THR A 518 -22.38 -26.82 -4.94
CA THR A 518 -21.15 -26.00 -4.90
C THR A 518 -21.40 -24.67 -5.62
N LEU A 519 -21.21 -23.55 -4.91
CA LEU A 519 -21.37 -22.22 -5.48
C LEU A 519 -20.21 -21.93 -6.47
N PRO A 520 -20.49 -21.58 -7.75
CA PRO A 520 -19.44 -21.28 -8.70
C PRO A 520 -18.81 -19.90 -8.43
N THR A 521 -17.64 -19.89 -7.79
CA THR A 521 -16.95 -18.66 -7.31
C THR A 521 -16.22 -17.86 -8.40
N HIS A 522 -16.46 -18.15 -9.67
CA HIS A 522 -15.86 -17.42 -10.79
C HIS A 522 -16.89 -16.69 -11.67
N ARG A 523 -18.18 -16.77 -11.34
CA ARG A 523 -19.25 -16.16 -12.13
C ARG A 523 -19.48 -14.70 -11.71
N PRO A 524 -20.06 -13.85 -12.58
CA PRO A 524 -20.39 -12.47 -12.23
C PRO A 524 -21.21 -12.32 -10.95
N GLN A 525 -22.08 -13.30 -10.65
CA GLN A 525 -22.86 -13.35 -9.40
C GLN A 525 -21.96 -13.34 -8.15
N PHE A 526 -20.89 -14.13 -8.17
CA PHE A 526 -19.93 -14.17 -7.06
C PHE A 526 -19.09 -12.89 -7.01
N VAL A 527 -18.65 -12.38 -8.17
CA VAL A 527 -17.92 -11.10 -8.26
C VAL A 527 -18.73 -9.96 -7.64
N GLY A 528 -20.00 -9.82 -8.03
CA GLY A 528 -20.90 -8.81 -7.46
C GLY A 528 -21.16 -9.02 -5.97
N MET A 529 -21.24 -10.27 -5.51
CA MET A 529 -21.42 -10.59 -4.09
C MET A 529 -20.20 -10.23 -3.25
N VAL A 530 -18.98 -10.54 -3.71
CA VAL A 530 -17.75 -10.15 -3.00
C VAL A 530 -17.62 -8.63 -2.94
N ALA A 531 -17.86 -7.94 -4.07
CA ALA A 531 -17.86 -6.47 -4.09
C ALA A 531 -18.89 -5.88 -3.12
N GLY A 532 -20.13 -6.40 -3.13
CA GLY A 532 -21.20 -5.96 -2.24
C GLY A 532 -20.90 -6.21 -0.76
N VAL A 533 -20.44 -7.42 -0.40
CA VAL A 533 -20.05 -7.76 0.98
C VAL A 533 -18.90 -6.86 1.44
N THR A 534 -17.92 -6.60 0.59
CA THR A 534 -16.79 -5.70 0.90
C THR A 534 -17.29 -4.30 1.26
N VAL A 535 -18.12 -3.70 0.40
CA VAL A 535 -18.67 -2.36 0.64
C VAL A 535 -19.57 -2.33 1.89
N ILE A 536 -20.43 -3.32 2.08
CA ILE A 536 -21.35 -3.37 3.23
C ILE A 536 -20.59 -3.47 4.55
N LEU A 537 -19.60 -4.35 4.63
CA LEU A 537 -18.83 -4.53 5.87
C LEU A 537 -18.10 -3.24 6.27
N VAL A 538 -17.56 -2.52 5.30
CA VAL A 538 -16.82 -1.28 5.52
C VAL A 538 -17.76 -0.14 5.88
N ALA A 539 -18.84 0.02 5.12
CA ALA A 539 -19.87 1.02 5.39
C ALA A 539 -20.43 0.85 6.81
N LEU A 540 -20.79 -0.37 7.22
CA LEU A 540 -21.33 -0.62 8.57
C LEU A 540 -20.32 -0.33 9.68
N THR A 541 -19.02 -0.38 9.38
CA THR A 541 -17.95 -0.19 10.36
C THR A 541 -17.59 1.29 10.53
N PHE A 542 -17.50 2.04 9.44
CA PHE A 542 -16.96 3.41 9.44
C PHE A 542 -17.98 4.51 9.15
N LEU A 543 -19.20 4.18 8.71
CA LEU A 543 -20.23 5.18 8.40
C LEU A 543 -20.46 6.19 9.54
N PRO A 544 -20.50 5.82 10.84
CA PRO A 544 -20.64 6.81 11.90
C PRO A 544 -19.50 7.84 11.94
N MET A 545 -18.26 7.42 11.68
CA MET A 545 -17.10 8.32 11.66
C MET A 545 -17.09 9.18 10.39
N LEU A 546 -17.41 8.59 9.23
CA LEU A 546 -17.54 9.31 7.97
C LEU A 546 -18.67 10.36 8.03
N ALA A 547 -19.76 10.05 8.73
CA ALA A 547 -20.88 10.96 8.97
C ALA A 547 -20.46 12.18 9.81
N LEU A 548 -19.59 12.00 10.80
CA LEU A 548 -19.12 13.09 11.68
C LEU A 548 -17.95 13.90 11.11
N GLY A 549 -17.21 13.34 10.15
CA GLY A 549 -16.10 14.00 9.48
C GLY A 549 -16.49 14.52 8.09
N PRO A 550 -16.07 13.85 7.01
CA PRO A 550 -16.16 14.40 5.66
C PRO A 550 -17.59 14.56 5.13
N LEU A 551 -18.56 13.73 5.56
CA LEU A 551 -19.96 13.92 5.16
C LEU A 551 -20.59 15.13 5.84
N ALA A 552 -20.27 15.38 7.11
CA ALA A 552 -20.71 16.59 7.81
C ALA A 552 -20.07 17.85 7.19
N GLU A 553 -18.84 17.74 6.68
CA GLU A 553 -18.21 18.82 5.93
C GLU A 553 -18.90 19.05 4.57
N GLY A 554 -19.22 17.99 3.82
CA GLY A 554 -19.74 18.10 2.46
C GLY A 554 -21.21 18.52 2.31
N ILE A 555 -21.98 18.56 3.40
CA ILE A 555 -23.35 19.10 3.42
C ILE A 555 -23.40 20.62 3.67
N HIS A 556 -22.26 21.22 4.02
CA HIS A 556 -22.08 22.66 4.25
C HIS A 556 -21.22 23.26 3.14
#